data_AF-A0A850SZ15-F1
#
_entry.id   AF-A0A850SZ15-F1
#
_cell.length_a   1.000
_cell.length_b   1.000
_cell.length_c   1.000
_cell.angle_alpha   90.00
_cell.angle_beta   90.00
_cell.angle_gamma   90.00
#
_symmetry.space_group_name_H-M   'P 1'
#
loop_
_entity.id
_entity.type
_entity.pdbx_description
1 polymer ?
#
loop_
_entity_poly.entity_id
_entity_poly.type
_entity_poly.pdbx_seq_one_letter_code
_entity_poly.pdbx_strand_id
1 'polypeptide(L)'
;MRYLSPYIIQDLGRKMAFLGGPRQVGKTTLAKMLLNQDDAPGRYFNWDFDEDRQDVLAQKWSDDANLIVFDELHKYPNWKVELHLKRLRLLFKAVF
;
A
#
# COMPACT_ATOMS: atom_id res chain seq x y z
N MET A 1 11.18 2.94 12.52
CA MET A 1 9.82 2.80 11.95
C MET A 1 8.81 2.11 12.87
N ARG A 2 9.20 1.13 13.70
CA ARG A 2 8.28 0.42 14.62
C ARG A 2 7.48 1.32 15.59
N TYR A 3 8.04 2.49 15.96
CA TYR A 3 7.35 3.47 16.81
C TYR A 3 6.25 4.26 16.07
N LEU A 4 6.28 4.30 14.73
CA LEU A 4 5.26 4.98 13.91
C LEU A 4 4.06 4.07 13.60
N SER A 5 4.23 2.76 13.74
CA SER A 5 3.19 1.76 13.47
C SER A 5 1.82 2.09 14.09
N PRO A 6 1.68 2.42 15.39
CA PRO A 6 0.35 2.69 15.96
C PRO A 6 -0.34 3.90 15.33
N TYR A 7 0.42 4.95 15.02
CA TYR A 7 -0.11 6.15 14.37
C TYR A 7 -0.52 5.87 12.92
N ILE A 8 0.26 5.07 12.21
CA ILE A 8 -0.05 4.66 10.83
C ILE A 8 -1.32 3.81 10.80
N ILE A 9 -1.48 2.86 11.72
CA ILE A 9 -2.69 2.01 11.82
C ILE A 9 -3.93 2.86 12.11
N GLN A 10 -3.83 3.79 13.06
CA GLN A 10 -4.92 4.70 13.40
C GLN A 10 -5.33 5.56 12.19
N ASP A 11 -4.35 6.10 11.46
CA ASP A 11 -4.59 6.92 10.28
C ASP A 11 -5.16 6.10 9.13
N LEU A 12 -4.64 4.91 8.88
CA LEU A 12 -5.14 3.96 7.89
C LEU A 12 -6.62 3.64 8.13
N GLY A 13 -7.10 3.66 9.37
CA GLY A 13 -8.53 3.49 9.71
C GLY A 13 -9.48 4.54 9.12
N ARG A 14 -8.98 5.69 8.68
CA ARG A 14 -9.80 6.83 8.22
C ARG A 14 -9.37 7.39 6.86
N LYS A 15 -8.08 7.29 6.55
CA LYS A 15 -7.47 7.91 5.37
C LYS A 15 -6.35 7.03 4.84
N MET A 16 -5.97 7.33 3.62
CA MET A 16 -4.79 6.80 2.98
C MET A 16 -3.50 7.35 3.63
N ALA A 17 -2.45 6.53 3.68
CA ALA A 17 -1.14 6.88 4.21
C ALA A 17 -0.04 6.76 3.15
N PHE A 18 0.86 7.73 3.11
CA PHE A 18 2.04 7.70 2.25
C PHE A 18 3.29 7.52 3.13
N LEU A 19 4.01 6.42 2.92
CA LEU A 19 5.26 6.11 3.59
C LEU A 19 6.45 6.53 2.71
N GLY A 20 6.96 7.73 3.00
CA GLY A 20 8.19 8.26 2.39
C GLY A 20 9.45 7.92 3.20
N GLY A 21 10.61 7.96 2.55
CA GLY A 21 11.92 7.93 3.23
C GLY A 21 13.04 7.33 2.38
N PRO A 22 14.31 7.36 2.84
CA PRO A 22 15.47 6.86 2.10
C PRO A 22 15.37 5.37 1.74
N ARG A 23 16.14 4.92 0.74
CA ARG A 23 16.26 3.48 0.44
C ARG A 23 16.77 2.72 1.67
N GLN A 24 16.32 1.46 1.81
CA GLN A 24 16.77 0.52 2.85
C GLN A 24 16.44 0.87 4.33
N VAL A 25 15.58 1.85 4.60
CA VAL A 25 15.14 2.17 5.99
C VAL A 25 14.04 1.26 6.56
N GLY A 26 13.69 0.18 5.86
CA GLY A 26 12.69 -0.80 6.32
C GLY A 26 11.23 -0.48 5.98
N LYS A 27 10.96 0.39 4.99
CA LYS A 27 9.60 0.72 4.51
C LYS A 27 8.80 -0.52 4.12
N THR A 28 9.38 -1.37 3.27
CA THR A 28 8.75 -2.61 2.80
C THR A 28 8.52 -3.58 3.96
N THR A 29 9.46 -3.65 4.90
CA THR A 29 9.30 -4.48 6.10
C THR A 29 8.11 -4.00 6.92
N LEU A 30 7.97 -2.70 7.16
CA LEU A 30 6.82 -2.14 7.88
C LEU A 30 5.50 -2.46 7.16
N ALA A 31 5.44 -2.28 5.84
CA ALA A 31 4.23 -2.55 5.07
C ALA A 31 3.78 -4.01 5.16
N LYS A 32 4.72 -4.96 5.01
CA LYS A 32 4.46 -6.39 5.18
C LYS A 32 4.06 -6.75 6.61
N MET A 33 4.67 -6.11 7.61
CA MET A 33 4.28 -6.30 9.01
C MET A 33 2.85 -5.83 9.28
N LEU A 34 2.44 -4.68 8.73
CA LEU A 34 1.08 -4.15 8.88
C LEU A 34 0.04 -5.04 8.18
N LEU A 35 0.37 -5.59 7.01
CA LEU A 35 -0.49 -6.56 6.32
C LEU A 35 -0.73 -7.84 7.13
N ASN A 36 0.24 -8.26 7.93
CA ASN A 36 0.15 -9.48 8.73
C ASN A 36 -0.39 -9.22 10.16
N GLN A 37 -0.77 -7.99 10.50
CA GLN A 37 -1.21 -7.64 11.86
C GLN A 37 -2.72 -7.86 12.10
N ASP A 38 -3.53 -7.76 11.06
CA ASP A 38 -4.98 -7.98 11.14
C ASP A 38 -5.31 -9.39 10.61
N ASP A 39 -6.28 -10.07 11.22
CA ASP A 39 -6.81 -11.37 10.74
C ASP A 39 -7.59 -11.25 9.42
N ALA A 40 -7.75 -10.02 8.91
CA ALA A 40 -8.45 -9.74 7.68
C ALA A 40 -7.49 -9.83 6.47
N PRO A 41 -8.00 -10.25 5.29
CA PRO A 41 -7.16 -10.36 4.11
C PRO A 41 -6.60 -8.97 3.73
N GLY A 42 -5.28 -8.87 3.68
CA GLY A 42 -4.58 -7.73 3.11
C GLY A 42 -3.94 -8.13 1.78
N ARG A 43 -3.74 -7.18 0.86
CA ARG A 43 -3.05 -7.44 -0.41
C ARG A 43 -1.87 -6.49 -0.62
N TYR A 44 -0.75 -7.08 -1.02
CA TYR A 44 0.46 -6.37 -1.41
C TYR A 44 0.61 -6.41 -2.92
N PHE A 45 0.89 -5.27 -3.53
CA PHE A 45 1.19 -5.16 -4.95
C PHE A 45 2.51 -4.43 -5.16
N ASN A 46 3.37 -5.00 -6.00
CA ASN A 46 4.59 -4.37 -6.45
C ASN A 46 4.49 -4.03 -7.93
N TRP A 47 4.62 -2.75 -8.28
CA TRP A 47 4.58 -2.33 -9.67
C TRP A 47 5.72 -2.91 -10.53
N ASP A 48 6.83 -3.35 -9.94
CA ASP A 48 7.88 -4.02 -10.71
C ASP A 48 7.50 -5.44 -11.16
N PHE A 49 6.46 -6.03 -10.58
CA PHE A 49 6.01 -7.38 -10.91
C PHE A 49 4.83 -7.35 -11.89
N ASP A 50 4.99 -8.03 -13.02
CA ASP A 50 4.05 -7.96 -14.15
C ASP A 50 2.63 -8.42 -13.77
N GLU A 51 2.52 -9.49 -12.98
CA GLU A 51 1.24 -10.02 -12.52
C GLU A 51 0.54 -9.03 -11.59
N ASP A 52 1.29 -8.42 -10.67
CA ASP A 52 0.75 -7.37 -9.78
C ASP A 52 0.31 -6.15 -10.59
N ARG A 53 1.08 -5.72 -11.60
CA ARG A 53 0.65 -4.62 -12.48
C ARG A 53 -0.68 -4.93 -13.16
N GLN A 54 -0.83 -6.12 -13.72
CA GLN A 54 -2.08 -6.53 -14.36
C GLN A 54 -3.24 -6.53 -13.37
N ASP A 55 -3.01 -7.03 -12.15
CA ASP A 55 -4.04 -7.07 -11.12
C ASP A 55 -4.39 -5.67 -10.61
N VAL A 56 -3.43 -4.75 -10.49
CA VAL A 56 -3.68 -3.35 -10.12
C VAL A 56 -4.49 -2.63 -11.20
N LEU A 57 -4.13 -2.80 -12.48
CA LEU A 57 -4.86 -2.21 -13.61
C LEU A 57 -6.26 -2.77 -13.76
N ALA A 58 -6.45 -4.06 -13.47
CA ALA A 58 -7.75 -4.72 -13.46
C ALA A 58 -8.54 -4.49 -12.16
N GLN A 59 -8.00 -3.73 -11.20
CA GLN A 59 -8.58 -3.47 -9.89
C GLN A 59 -8.94 -4.75 -9.11
N LYS A 60 -8.12 -5.80 -9.26
CA LYS A 60 -8.30 -7.10 -8.63
C LYS A 60 -7.80 -7.09 -7.19
N TRP A 61 -8.50 -6.39 -6.32
CA TRP A 61 -8.39 -6.56 -4.88
C TRP A 61 -9.79 -6.86 -4.34
N SER A 62 -9.90 -7.74 -3.34
CA SER A 62 -11.21 -8.04 -2.74
C SER A 62 -11.76 -6.77 -2.10
N ASP A 63 -13.06 -6.53 -2.22
CA ASP A 63 -13.73 -5.47 -1.44
C ASP A 63 -13.62 -5.73 0.08
N ASP A 64 -13.33 -6.98 0.46
CA ASP A 64 -13.10 -7.43 1.83
C ASP A 64 -11.68 -7.14 2.32
N ALA A 65 -10.81 -6.61 1.46
CA ALA A 65 -9.42 -6.36 1.81
C ALA A 65 -9.31 -5.15 2.74
N ASN A 66 -8.90 -5.39 3.99
CA ASN A 66 -8.79 -4.32 4.99
C ASN A 66 -7.57 -3.42 4.78
N LEU A 67 -6.55 -3.89 4.06
CA LEU A 67 -5.35 -3.11 3.76
C LEU A 67 -4.80 -3.47 2.38
N ILE A 68 -4.56 -2.45 1.57
CA ILE A 68 -3.86 -2.59 0.29
C ILE A 68 -2.56 -1.79 0.35
N VAL A 69 -1.47 -2.45 -0.02
CA VAL A 69 -0.16 -1.82 -0.10
C VAL A 69 0.27 -1.75 -1.55
N PHE A 70 0.64 -0.55 -2.00
CA PHE A 70 1.25 -0.34 -3.30
C PHE A 70 2.73 0.04 -3.15
N ASP A 71 3.59 -0.84 -3.64
CA ASP A 71 5.03 -0.61 -3.77
C ASP A 71 5.39 -0.16 -5.20
N GLU A 72 6.33 0.77 -5.31
CA GLU A 72 6.87 1.33 -6.56
C GLU A 72 5.83 1.88 -7.56
N LEU A 73 4.58 2.11 -7.13
CA LEU A 73 3.49 2.58 -8.00
C LEU A 73 3.72 3.96 -8.61
N HIS A 74 4.68 4.73 -8.09
CA HIS A 74 5.11 5.99 -8.71
C HIS A 74 5.70 5.82 -10.12
N LYS A 75 6.09 4.60 -10.51
CA LYS A 75 6.51 4.26 -11.88
C LYS A 75 5.37 4.31 -12.89
N TYR A 76 4.13 4.42 -12.44
CA TYR A 76 2.93 4.57 -13.26
C TYR A 76 2.47 6.04 -13.26
N PRO A 77 2.75 6.83 -14.30
CA PRO A 77 2.60 8.30 -14.25
C PRO A 77 1.19 8.79 -13.92
N ASN A 78 0.15 8.04 -14.32
CA ASN A 78 -1.25 8.43 -14.19
C ASN A 78 -1.99 7.70 -13.07
N TRP A 79 -1.26 7.06 -12.15
CA TRP A 79 -1.87 6.22 -11.11
C TRP A 79 -2.97 6.92 -10.31
N LYS A 80 -2.87 8.24 -10.10
CA LYS A 80 -3.86 9.04 -9.35
C LYS A 80 -5.19 9.22 -10.06
N VAL A 81 -5.17 9.25 -11.39
CA VAL A 81 -6.35 9.47 -12.24
C VAL A 81 -7.01 8.14 -12.58
N GLU A 82 -6.20 7.12 -12.85
CA GLU A 82 -6.68 5.82 -13.31
C GLU A 82 -7.12 4.92 -12.15
N LEU A 83 -6.51 5.05 -10.96
CA LEU A 83 -6.95 4.33 -9.76
C LEU A 83 -7.99 5.17 -9.00
N HIS A 84 -9.26 4.86 -9.18
CA HIS A 84 -10.35 5.46 -8.41
C HIS A 84 -10.44 4.82 -7.02
N LEU A 85 -9.55 5.24 -6.13
CA LEU A 85 -9.42 4.69 -4.78
C LEU A 85 -10.48 5.26 -3.85
N LYS A 86 -11.68 4.70 -3.88
CA LYS A 86 -12.71 4.97 -2.87
C LYS A 86 -12.58 3.96 -1.72
N ARG A 87 -12.37 4.46 -0.50
CA ARG A 87 -12.57 3.74 0.79
C ARG A 87 -11.49 2.77 1.26
N LEU A 88 -10.39 2.58 0.54
CA LEU A 88 -9.35 1.61 0.91
C LEU A 88 -8.28 2.21 1.84
N ARG A 89 -7.91 1.46 2.87
CA ARG A 89 -6.72 1.77 3.68
C ARG A 89 -5.52 1.48 2.81
N LEU A 90 -4.77 2.52 2.50
CA LEU A 90 -3.80 2.42 1.43
C LEU A 90 -2.45 2.94 1.86
N LEU A 91 -1.41 2.12 1.68
CA LEU A 91 -0.04 2.48 1.99
C LEU A 91 0.76 2.61 0.70
N PHE A 92 1.18 3.84 0.39
CA PHE A 92 2.07 4.11 -0.73
C PHE A 92 3.52 4.19 -0.28
N LYS A 93 4.42 3.54 -1.03
CA LYS A 93 5.85 3.81 -0.92
C LYS A 93 6.27 4.81 -2.00
N ALA A 94 6.70 6.00 -1.57
CA ALA A 94 7.48 6.89 -2.42
C ALA A 94 8.95 6.72 -2.04
N VAL A 95 9.74 6.13 -2.94
CA VAL A 95 11.19 6.26 -2.88
C VAL A 95 11.50 7.63 -3.48
N PHE A 96 11.91 8.57 -2.64
CA PHE A 96 12.70 9.72 -3.07
C PHE A 96 14.17 9.38 -2.84
#